data_AF-A0A8H7SWQ3-F1
#
_entry.id   AF-A0A8H7SWQ3-F1
#
_cell.length_a   1.000
_cell.length_b   1.000
_cell.length_c   1.000
_cell.angle_alpha   90.00
_cell.angle_beta   90.00
_cell.angle_gamma   90.00
#
_symmetry.space_group_name_H-M   'P 1'
#
loop_
_entity.id
_entity.type
_entity.pdbx_description
1 polymer ?
#
loop_
_entity_poly.entity_id
_entity_poly.type
_entity_poly.pdbx_seq_one_letter_code
_entity_poly.pdbx_strand_id
1 'polypeptide(L)'
;MMARQQQQQQPSQPQLQQPQKQQQLNGLPQQQLNALPQQQLNALPRQQLNVLPQQPPLPGHTHVLPLAHFAHNCPKLKSIRLVSYLPKTDDSVYEMAKYLKSGCLESITFINCSTIQSSTLCKLAMMNPQLKSVEIMGTTPISDSSLATIADRCGQSLEYLSIGNACQLTDKSIRYIPARCKKLLQLCIFNNNIEKISQNTLTSIVHHCTRLQMMSISDSRTLGSVFFDVVVQRVNNEIEKINTNQADGASGLQTLCLGGVKREIVTSKYVKYLVDCSASKHDLDQNEQEQDLDMSDQLTHLNKTSKFTPKSTVIRGNTIWWQRRRIPKRT
;
A
#
# COMPACT_ATOMS: atom_id res chain seq x y z
N MET A 1 14.46 -56.39 -47.95
CA MET A 1 13.05 -56.70 -48.23
C MET A 1 12.19 -55.72 -47.44
N MET A 2 11.74 -54.65 -48.11
CA MET A 2 10.33 -54.40 -48.42
C MET A 2 9.42 -54.23 -47.20
N ALA A 3 9.02 -52.99 -46.92
CA ALA A 3 7.73 -52.70 -46.30
C ALA A 3 6.96 -51.76 -47.23
N ARG A 4 5.81 -52.26 -47.71
CA ARG A 4 4.96 -51.70 -48.75
C ARG A 4 4.15 -50.49 -48.27
N GLN A 5 3.93 -49.58 -49.21
CA GLN A 5 2.91 -48.53 -49.21
C GLN A 5 1.50 -49.10 -49.01
N GLN A 6 0.68 -48.39 -48.24
CA GLN A 6 -0.76 -48.28 -48.47
C GLN A 6 -1.20 -46.82 -48.36
N GLN A 7 -1.83 -46.36 -49.44
CA GLN A 7 -2.51 -45.08 -49.60
C GLN A 7 -3.78 -45.01 -48.75
N GLN A 8 -4.06 -43.85 -48.17
CA GLN A 8 -5.44 -43.42 -47.90
C GLN A 8 -5.67 -42.02 -48.45
N GLN A 9 -6.85 -41.89 -49.05
CA GLN A 9 -7.31 -40.90 -49.99
C GLN A 9 -7.67 -39.56 -49.32
N GLN A 10 -7.38 -38.44 -49.99
CA GLN A 10 -7.97 -37.13 -49.67
C GLN A 10 -9.33 -36.98 -50.36
N PRO A 11 -10.37 -36.47 -49.67
CA PRO A 11 -11.54 -35.95 -50.36
C PRO A 11 -11.34 -34.48 -50.72
N SER A 12 -11.57 -34.21 -52.01
CA SER A 12 -11.65 -32.91 -52.66
C SER A 12 -12.78 -32.05 -52.06
N GLN A 13 -12.50 -30.79 -51.72
CA GLN A 13 -13.53 -29.80 -51.43
C GLN A 13 -13.79 -28.89 -52.65
N PRO A 14 -15.05 -28.48 -52.88
CA PRO A 14 -15.48 -27.77 -54.07
C PRO A 14 -15.08 -26.28 -54.09
N GLN A 15 -14.75 -25.81 -55.29
CA GLN A 15 -14.60 -24.39 -55.62
C GLN A 15 -15.92 -23.64 -55.39
N LEU A 16 -15.92 -22.67 -54.48
CA LEU A 16 -16.89 -21.58 -54.46
C LEU A 16 -16.22 -20.32 -55.02
N GLN A 17 -16.75 -19.88 -56.15
CA GLN A 17 -16.36 -18.69 -56.90
C GLN A 17 -16.34 -17.45 -55.99
N GLN A 18 -15.19 -16.77 -55.94
CA GLN A 18 -15.13 -15.40 -55.41
C GLN A 18 -15.75 -14.44 -56.42
N PRO A 19 -16.64 -13.51 -55.99
CA PRO A 19 -17.28 -12.57 -56.91
C PRO A 19 -16.28 -11.53 -57.43
N GLN A 20 -16.36 -11.26 -58.74
CA GLN A 20 -15.53 -10.38 -59.58
C GLN A 20 -15.42 -8.90 -59.16
N LYS A 21 -15.76 -8.51 -57.92
CA LYS A 21 -15.61 -7.13 -57.43
C LYS A 21 -14.22 -6.80 -56.86
N GLN A 22 -13.32 -7.77 -56.77
CA GLN A 22 -12.02 -7.59 -56.10
C GLN A 22 -10.90 -7.08 -57.01
N GLN A 23 -11.12 -7.00 -58.32
CA GLN A 23 -10.10 -6.55 -59.28
C GLN A 23 -10.15 -5.05 -59.63
N GLN A 24 -11.15 -4.29 -59.17
CA GLN A 24 -11.26 -2.86 -59.50
C GLN A 24 -10.74 -1.90 -58.41
N LEU A 25 -10.24 -2.38 -57.27
CA LEU A 25 -9.75 -1.50 -56.19
C LEU A 25 -8.22 -1.37 -56.09
N ASN A 26 -7.45 -2.06 -56.93
CA ASN A 26 -5.98 -2.06 -56.86
C ASN A 26 -5.29 -0.87 -57.54
N GLY A 27 -6.00 0.24 -57.78
CA GLY A 27 -5.45 1.37 -58.57
C GLY A 27 -5.89 2.77 -58.16
N LEU A 28 -6.52 2.97 -57.00
CA LEU A 28 -7.01 4.30 -56.61
C LEU A 28 -5.94 5.09 -55.81
N PRO A 29 -5.66 6.37 -56.18
CA PRO A 29 -4.71 7.21 -55.45
C PRO A 29 -5.12 7.45 -53.99
N GLN A 30 -4.12 7.52 -53.11
CA GLN A 30 -4.23 7.54 -51.64
C GLN A 30 -5.14 8.64 -51.06
N GLN A 31 -5.42 9.69 -51.83
CA GLN A 31 -6.33 10.78 -51.42
C GLN A 31 -7.81 10.38 -51.44
N GLN A 32 -8.22 9.37 -52.22
CA GLN A 32 -9.61 8.90 -52.26
C GLN A 32 -9.94 7.86 -51.18
N LEU A 33 -8.93 7.26 -50.53
CA LEU A 33 -9.14 6.34 -49.41
C LEU A 33 -9.69 7.04 -48.16
N ASN A 34 -9.34 8.31 -47.97
CA ASN A 34 -9.77 9.13 -46.83
C ASN A 34 -11.23 9.63 -46.95
N ALA A 35 -11.90 9.39 -48.08
CA ALA A 35 -13.26 9.85 -48.33
C ALA A 35 -14.33 8.74 -48.17
N LEU A 36 -13.95 7.53 -47.75
CA LEU A 36 -14.88 6.41 -47.62
C LEU A 36 -15.59 6.39 -46.25
N PRO A 37 -16.92 6.16 -46.19
CA PRO A 37 -17.65 6.05 -44.94
C PRO A 37 -17.11 4.91 -44.05
N GLN A 38 -16.98 5.18 -42.75
CA GLN A 38 -16.37 4.31 -41.72
C GLN A 38 -16.89 2.85 -41.70
N GLN A 39 -18.09 2.60 -42.22
CA GLN A 39 -18.68 1.25 -42.24
C GLN A 39 -17.98 0.29 -43.22
N GLN A 40 -17.26 0.79 -44.23
CA GLN A 40 -16.53 -0.06 -45.19
C GLN A 40 -15.09 -0.39 -44.74
N LEU A 41 -14.54 0.33 -43.75
CA LEU A 41 -13.19 0.08 -43.21
C LEU A 41 -13.14 -1.19 -42.35
N ASN A 42 -14.28 -1.61 -41.79
CA ASN A 42 -14.40 -2.77 -40.90
C ASN A 42 -14.44 -4.11 -41.63
N ALA A 43 -14.47 -4.13 -42.97
CA ALA A 43 -14.52 -5.35 -43.78
C ALA A 43 -13.15 -5.82 -44.28
N LEU A 44 -12.05 -5.16 -43.92
CA LEU A 44 -10.70 -5.52 -44.36
C LEU A 44 -10.05 -6.55 -43.42
N PRO A 45 -9.42 -7.63 -43.94
CA PRO A 45 -8.70 -8.59 -43.13
C PRO A 45 -7.54 -7.93 -42.36
N ARG A 46 -7.44 -8.20 -41.05
CA ARG A 46 -6.49 -7.59 -40.09
C ARG A 46 -4.99 -7.76 -40.39
N GLN A 47 -4.60 -8.38 -41.51
CA GLN A 47 -3.19 -8.63 -41.83
C GLN A 47 -2.49 -7.49 -42.59
N GLN A 48 -3.16 -6.37 -42.90
CA GLN A 48 -2.54 -5.25 -43.63
C GLN A 48 -2.41 -3.94 -42.85
N LEU A 49 -2.66 -3.92 -41.53
CA LEU A 49 -2.49 -2.72 -40.70
C LEU A 49 -1.01 -2.34 -40.43
N ASN A 50 -0.05 -3.02 -41.06
CA ASN A 50 1.38 -2.83 -40.82
C ASN A 50 2.12 -2.00 -41.87
N VAL A 51 1.42 -1.28 -42.75
CA VAL A 51 2.06 -0.37 -43.72
C VAL A 51 1.37 0.99 -43.74
N LEU A 52 1.42 1.69 -42.61
CA LEU A 52 1.34 3.16 -42.62
C LEU A 52 2.78 3.68 -42.57
N PRO A 53 3.17 4.66 -43.42
CA PRO A 53 4.47 5.31 -43.26
C PRO A 53 4.48 5.95 -41.87
N GLN A 54 5.30 5.40 -40.97
CA GLN A 54 5.56 6.06 -39.70
C GLN A 54 6.16 7.41 -40.02
N GLN A 55 5.46 8.49 -39.62
CA GLN A 55 6.04 9.82 -39.70
C GLN A 55 7.41 9.79 -38.99
N PRO A 56 8.46 10.41 -39.56
CA PRO A 56 9.72 10.54 -38.85
C PRO A 56 9.42 11.19 -37.49
N PRO A 57 9.99 10.65 -36.38
CA PRO A 57 9.68 11.14 -35.05
C PRO A 57 9.99 12.64 -35.00
N LEU A 58 8.99 13.43 -34.61
CA LEU A 58 9.19 14.84 -34.27
C LEU A 58 10.36 14.92 -33.26
N PRO A 59 11.33 15.83 -33.45
CA PRO A 59 12.44 15.98 -32.53
C PRO A 59 11.88 16.32 -31.14
N GLY A 60 11.90 15.34 -30.22
CA GLY A 60 11.33 15.46 -28.87
C GLY A 60 10.42 14.31 -28.41
N HIS A 61 10.18 13.26 -29.20
CA HIS A 61 9.37 12.11 -28.78
C HIS A 61 10.23 10.88 -28.47
N THR A 62 10.85 10.88 -27.29
CA THR A 62 11.40 9.67 -26.66
C THR A 62 10.26 8.75 -26.21
N HIS A 63 10.42 7.43 -26.34
CA HIS A 63 9.54 6.39 -25.76
C HIS A 63 8.90 6.90 -24.46
N VAL A 64 7.59 7.16 -24.49
CA VAL A 64 6.92 7.97 -23.46
C VAL A 64 7.02 7.25 -22.11
N LEU A 65 7.90 7.72 -21.22
CA LEU A 65 7.97 7.30 -19.82
C LEU A 65 6.80 7.97 -19.09
N PRO A 66 5.64 7.30 -18.90
CA PRO A 66 4.40 8.00 -18.57
C PRO A 66 4.49 8.67 -17.21
N LEU A 67 5.14 8.01 -16.25
CA LEU A 67 5.38 8.56 -14.92
C LEU A 67 6.25 9.82 -14.96
N ALA A 68 7.32 9.84 -15.78
CA ALA A 68 8.15 11.03 -15.95
C ALA A 68 7.38 12.18 -16.62
N HIS A 69 6.55 11.86 -17.62
CA HIS A 69 5.67 12.85 -18.24
C HIS A 69 4.70 13.47 -17.23
N PHE A 70 4.06 12.65 -16.38
CA PHE A 70 3.20 13.17 -15.30
C PHE A 70 3.99 13.99 -14.28
N ALA A 71 5.16 13.53 -13.84
CA ALA A 71 5.99 14.28 -12.91
C ALA A 71 6.36 15.68 -13.44
N HIS A 72 6.66 15.78 -14.74
CA HIS A 72 6.99 17.05 -15.37
C HIS A 72 5.76 17.98 -15.51
N ASN A 73 4.62 17.45 -15.92
CA ASN A 73 3.43 18.25 -16.28
C ASN A 73 2.45 18.45 -15.12
N CYS A 74 2.60 17.75 -13.99
CA CYS A 74 1.73 17.84 -12.82
C CYS A 74 2.45 18.48 -11.62
N PRO A 75 2.65 19.80 -11.58
CA PRO A 75 3.42 20.47 -10.52
C PRO A 75 2.74 20.43 -9.13
N LYS A 76 1.46 20.04 -9.08
CA LYS A 76 0.67 19.87 -7.85
C LYS A 76 0.53 18.41 -7.42
N LEU A 77 1.31 17.49 -8.00
CA LEU A 77 1.27 16.08 -7.63
C LEU A 77 1.70 15.91 -6.17
N LYS A 78 0.82 15.32 -5.35
CA LYS A 78 1.04 15.11 -3.91
C LYS A 78 1.11 13.65 -3.50
N SER A 79 0.51 12.74 -4.28
CA SER A 79 0.38 11.35 -3.89
C SER A 79 0.64 10.45 -5.09
N ILE A 80 1.38 9.38 -4.86
CA ILE A 80 1.63 8.35 -5.86
C ILE A 80 1.28 7.00 -5.22
N ARG A 81 0.42 6.25 -5.92
CA ARG A 81 0.05 4.89 -5.54
C ARG A 81 0.27 3.98 -6.73
N LEU A 82 1.19 3.04 -6.61
CA LEU A 82 1.44 1.99 -7.61
C LEU A 82 1.15 0.63 -6.99
N VAL A 83 0.36 -0.17 -7.71
CA VAL A 83 -0.05 -1.51 -7.29
C VAL A 83 0.24 -2.48 -8.43
N SER A 84 1.06 -3.50 -8.18
CA SER A 84 1.42 -4.54 -9.15
C SER A 84 1.92 -4.00 -10.49
N TYR A 85 2.63 -2.86 -10.47
CA TYR A 85 3.13 -2.22 -11.69
C TYR A 85 4.33 -3.00 -12.25
N LEU A 86 4.17 -3.69 -13.39
CA LEU A 86 5.17 -4.59 -13.98
C LEU A 86 5.23 -4.43 -15.52
N PRO A 87 6.38 -4.66 -16.18
CA PRO A 87 7.79 -4.68 -15.70
C PRO A 87 8.47 -3.29 -15.78
N LYS A 88 9.66 -3.13 -15.15
CA LYS A 88 10.46 -1.87 -15.06
C LYS A 88 9.90 -0.77 -14.15
N THR A 89 9.36 -1.16 -12.99
CA THR A 89 8.89 -0.20 -11.98
C THR A 89 10.00 0.74 -11.53
N ASP A 90 11.19 0.20 -11.28
CA ASP A 90 12.30 0.96 -10.73
C ASP A 90 12.76 2.08 -11.66
N ASP A 91 13.16 1.75 -12.89
CA ASP A 91 13.58 2.72 -13.91
C ASP A 91 12.52 3.83 -14.09
N SER A 92 11.24 3.43 -14.17
CA SER A 92 10.14 4.36 -14.40
C SER A 92 9.94 5.32 -13.22
N VAL A 93 10.01 4.81 -11.97
CA VAL A 93 9.84 5.62 -10.75
C VAL A 93 11.09 6.46 -10.48
N TYR A 94 12.28 5.92 -10.75
CA TYR A 94 13.54 6.64 -10.63
C TYR A 94 13.61 7.80 -11.62
N GLU A 95 13.23 7.57 -12.88
CA GLU A 95 13.18 8.63 -13.89
C GLU A 95 12.13 9.68 -13.53
N MET A 96 10.93 9.24 -13.11
CA MET A 96 9.92 10.15 -12.58
C MET A 96 10.46 11.03 -11.46
N ALA A 97 11.22 10.47 -10.51
CA ALA A 97 11.81 11.23 -9.41
C ALA A 97 12.79 12.32 -9.85
N LYS A 98 13.35 12.26 -11.07
CA LYS A 98 14.20 13.32 -11.64
C LYS A 98 13.38 14.54 -12.09
N TYR A 99 12.16 14.33 -12.57
CA TYR A 99 11.29 15.40 -13.07
C TYR A 99 10.33 15.96 -12.02
N LEU A 100 10.17 15.27 -10.88
CA LEU A 100 9.37 15.79 -9.77
C LEU A 100 10.01 17.05 -9.20
N LYS A 101 9.18 18.09 -9.01
CA LYS A 101 9.57 19.24 -8.20
C LYS A 101 9.90 18.75 -6.78
N SER A 102 11.05 19.15 -6.25
CA SER A 102 11.42 18.80 -4.87
C SER A 102 10.36 19.29 -3.89
N GLY A 103 9.99 18.42 -2.94
CA GLY A 103 8.92 18.70 -2.00
C GLY A 103 7.56 18.88 -2.69
N CYS A 104 7.21 18.02 -3.64
CA CYS A 104 5.83 17.97 -4.14
C CYS A 104 5.03 16.86 -3.45
N LEU A 105 5.65 15.70 -3.19
CA LEU A 105 4.96 14.54 -2.64
C LEU A 105 4.74 14.65 -1.14
N GLU A 106 3.53 14.33 -0.72
CA GLU A 106 3.09 14.14 0.66
C GLU A 106 2.83 12.64 0.97
N SER A 107 2.57 11.80 -0.03
CA SER A 107 2.27 10.38 0.17
C SER A 107 2.86 9.49 -0.93
N ILE A 108 3.44 8.36 -0.54
CA ILE A 108 3.84 7.28 -1.45
C ILE A 108 3.28 5.93 -0.99
N THR A 109 2.69 5.19 -1.92
CA THR A 109 2.22 3.82 -1.70
C THR A 109 2.72 2.90 -2.81
N PHE A 110 3.48 1.87 -2.45
CA PHE A 110 3.95 0.83 -3.36
C PHE A 110 3.53 -0.54 -2.86
N ILE A 111 2.72 -1.23 -3.66
CA ILE A 111 2.19 -2.56 -3.33
C ILE A 111 2.54 -3.51 -4.46
N ASN A 112 3.14 -4.65 -4.15
CA ASN A 112 3.58 -5.65 -5.14
C ASN A 112 4.45 -5.08 -6.27
N CYS A 113 5.26 -4.07 -5.96
CA CYS A 113 6.21 -3.46 -6.89
C CYS A 113 7.58 -4.14 -6.73
N SER A 114 7.67 -5.41 -7.13
CA SER A 114 8.80 -6.30 -6.81
C SER A 114 10.15 -5.86 -7.40
N THR A 115 10.15 -5.02 -8.43
CA THR A 115 11.39 -4.56 -9.08
C THR A 115 11.97 -3.27 -8.48
N ILE A 116 11.23 -2.56 -7.61
CA ILE A 116 11.72 -1.30 -7.03
C ILE A 116 12.99 -1.52 -6.21
N GLN A 117 13.94 -0.60 -6.29
CA GLN A 117 15.20 -0.66 -5.59
C GLN A 117 15.26 0.33 -4.42
N SER A 118 16.15 0.03 -3.48
CA SER A 118 16.39 0.91 -2.33
C SER A 118 16.92 2.28 -2.74
N SER A 119 17.71 2.37 -3.81
CA SER A 119 18.20 3.61 -4.42
C SER A 119 17.05 4.55 -4.80
N THR A 120 16.00 4.01 -5.41
CA THR A 120 14.80 4.76 -5.82
C THR A 120 14.01 5.26 -4.61
N LEU A 121 13.81 4.41 -3.60
CA LEU A 121 13.17 4.82 -2.35
C LEU A 121 13.96 5.94 -1.64
N CYS A 122 15.29 5.80 -1.56
CA CYS A 122 16.17 6.83 -1.00
C CYS A 122 16.05 8.14 -1.78
N LYS A 123 16.08 8.08 -3.12
CA LYS A 123 15.94 9.26 -3.98
C LYS A 123 14.61 9.97 -3.74
N LEU A 124 13.50 9.24 -3.68
CA LEU A 124 12.18 9.80 -3.40
C LEU A 124 12.12 10.48 -2.04
N ALA A 125 12.66 9.85 -0.99
CA ALA A 125 12.71 10.41 0.36
C ALA A 125 13.59 11.67 0.44
N MET A 126 14.77 11.66 -0.18
CA MET A 126 15.68 12.81 -0.22
C MET A 126 15.08 14.02 -0.95
N MET A 127 14.35 13.77 -2.04
CA MET A 127 13.70 14.81 -2.84
C MET A 127 12.42 15.37 -2.17
N ASN A 128 11.77 14.59 -1.31
CA ASN A 128 10.49 14.93 -0.69
C ASN A 128 10.56 14.81 0.85
N PRO A 129 11.29 15.70 1.54
CA PRO A 129 11.41 15.68 3.00
C PRO A 129 10.09 15.97 3.74
N GLN A 130 9.03 16.35 3.02
CA GLN A 130 7.69 16.64 3.54
C GLN A 130 6.72 15.45 3.47
N LEU A 131 7.21 14.25 3.10
CA LEU A 131 6.36 13.05 3.07
C LEU A 131 5.71 12.82 4.45
N LYS A 132 4.38 12.68 4.42
CA LYS A 132 3.54 12.40 5.59
C LYS A 132 3.16 10.93 5.66
N SER A 133 3.01 10.27 4.51
CA SER A 133 2.57 8.87 4.44
C SER A 133 3.48 8.04 3.55
N VAL A 134 3.96 6.92 4.08
CA VAL A 134 4.75 5.93 3.36
C VAL A 134 4.18 4.54 3.61
N GLU A 135 3.75 3.89 2.55
CA GLU A 135 3.20 2.53 2.58
C GLU A 135 3.95 1.65 1.56
N ILE A 136 4.64 0.62 2.05
CA ILE A 136 5.41 -0.32 1.23
C ILE A 136 4.96 -1.73 1.60
N MET A 137 4.16 -2.36 0.75
CA MET A 137 3.44 -3.61 1.07
C MET A 137 3.63 -4.70 0.01
N GLY A 138 3.22 -5.92 0.38
CA GLY A 138 3.24 -7.08 -0.50
C GLY A 138 4.67 -7.50 -0.85
N THR A 139 4.93 -7.81 -2.12
CA THR A 139 6.26 -8.23 -2.59
C THR A 139 7.24 -7.08 -2.85
N THR A 140 6.89 -5.85 -2.47
CA THR A 140 7.76 -4.68 -2.65
C THR A 140 8.96 -4.76 -1.68
N PRO A 141 10.20 -4.80 -2.17
CA PRO A 141 11.38 -4.86 -1.31
C PRO A 141 11.61 -3.54 -0.55
N ILE A 142 12.10 -3.67 0.68
CA ILE A 142 12.60 -2.58 1.51
C ILE A 142 13.86 -3.03 2.24
N SER A 143 14.84 -2.14 2.35
CA SER A 143 16.10 -2.40 3.04
C SER A 143 16.32 -1.44 4.19
N ASP A 144 17.27 -1.77 5.06
CA ASP A 144 17.68 -0.91 6.17
C ASP A 144 18.11 0.49 5.69
N SER A 145 18.82 0.59 4.55
CA SER A 145 19.27 1.88 4.02
C SER A 145 18.10 2.74 3.55
N SER A 146 17.13 2.15 2.86
CA SER A 146 15.93 2.86 2.41
C SER A 146 15.07 3.34 3.58
N LEU A 147 14.83 2.49 4.58
CA LEU A 147 14.02 2.87 5.74
C LEU A 147 14.73 3.91 6.62
N ALA A 148 16.04 3.77 6.85
CA ALA A 148 16.81 4.77 7.56
C ALA A 148 16.78 6.12 6.84
N THR A 149 16.89 6.13 5.51
CA THR A 149 16.81 7.36 4.71
C THR A 149 15.41 7.98 4.79
N ILE A 150 14.34 7.19 4.70
CA ILE A 150 12.96 7.67 4.87
C ILE A 150 12.78 8.31 6.24
N ALA A 151 13.19 7.63 7.31
CA ALA A 151 13.05 8.16 8.67
C ALA A 151 13.92 9.41 8.91
N ASP A 152 15.16 9.44 8.40
CA ASP A 152 16.08 10.57 8.58
C ASP A 152 15.65 11.80 7.78
N ARG A 153 15.22 11.63 6.53
CA ARG A 153 14.88 12.74 5.63
C ARG A 153 13.43 13.23 5.80
N CYS A 154 12.50 12.34 6.07
CA CYS A 154 11.06 12.65 6.14
C CYS A 154 10.50 12.65 7.57
N GLY A 155 11.28 12.27 8.60
CA GLY A 155 10.77 12.06 9.95
C GLY A 155 10.08 13.27 10.59
N GLN A 156 10.44 14.50 10.19
CA GLN A 156 9.83 15.72 10.74
C GLN A 156 8.38 15.95 10.26
N SER A 157 7.96 15.31 9.17
CA SER A 157 6.61 15.36 8.61
C SER A 157 5.88 14.02 8.63
N LEU A 158 6.60 12.90 8.81
CA LEU A 158 6.03 11.56 8.70
C LEU A 158 5.00 11.31 9.81
N GLU A 159 3.78 10.96 9.38
CA GLU A 159 2.62 10.67 10.23
C GLU A 159 2.21 9.19 10.11
N TYR A 160 2.36 8.59 8.93
CA TYR A 160 1.95 7.21 8.66
C TYR A 160 3.10 6.43 8.02
N LEU A 161 3.47 5.31 8.64
CA LEU A 161 4.49 4.40 8.13
C LEU A 161 4.00 2.96 8.21
N SER A 162 3.82 2.32 7.06
CA SER A 162 3.38 0.93 6.97
C SER A 162 4.32 0.11 6.09
N ILE A 163 4.94 -0.92 6.67
CA ILE A 163 5.88 -1.79 6.00
C ILE A 163 5.38 -3.24 6.07
N GLY A 164 5.07 -3.82 4.91
CA GLY A 164 4.47 -5.16 4.78
C GLY A 164 5.46 -6.31 4.60
N ASN A 165 6.71 -6.00 4.29
CA ASN A 165 7.76 -6.99 4.00
C ASN A 165 9.04 -6.70 4.80
N ALA A 166 8.91 -6.66 6.13
CA ALA A 166 9.97 -6.23 7.02
C ALA A 166 11.04 -7.31 7.34
N CYS A 167 11.06 -8.44 6.62
CA CYS A 167 11.88 -9.61 6.94
C CYS A 167 13.40 -9.34 6.84
N GLN A 168 13.79 -8.30 6.11
CA GLN A 168 15.17 -7.85 5.97
C GLN A 168 15.55 -6.65 6.85
N LEU A 169 14.58 -6.06 7.56
CA LEU A 169 14.82 -4.90 8.40
C LEU A 169 15.42 -5.33 9.74
N THR A 170 16.31 -4.50 10.27
CA THR A 170 16.97 -4.69 11.56
C THR A 170 16.84 -3.46 12.44
N ASP A 171 17.24 -3.58 13.71
CA ASP A 171 17.39 -2.46 14.63
C ASP A 171 18.19 -1.26 14.05
N LYS A 172 19.10 -1.50 13.08
CA LYS A 172 19.91 -0.45 12.47
C LYS A 172 19.07 0.62 11.76
N SER A 173 17.98 0.24 11.12
CA SER A 173 17.09 1.18 10.45
C SER A 173 15.94 1.65 11.35
N ILE A 174 15.35 0.73 12.11
CA ILE A 174 14.18 1.03 12.95
C ILE A 174 14.52 2.06 14.03
N ARG A 175 15.74 2.09 14.57
CA ARG A 175 16.16 3.10 15.57
C ARG A 175 16.07 4.56 15.10
N TYR A 176 16.03 4.80 13.79
CA TYR A 176 15.82 6.16 13.26
C TYR A 176 14.40 6.65 13.49
N ILE A 177 13.41 5.75 13.57
CA ILE A 177 12.00 6.10 13.80
C ILE A 177 11.83 6.85 15.13
N PRO A 178 12.20 6.30 16.30
CA PRO A 178 12.08 7.04 17.57
C PRO A 178 12.99 8.27 17.62
N ALA A 179 14.11 8.28 16.89
CA ALA A 179 15.04 9.42 16.85
C ALA A 179 14.48 10.61 16.06
N ARG A 180 13.80 10.37 14.94
CA ARG A 180 13.43 11.40 13.94
C ARG A 180 11.93 11.63 13.78
N CYS A 181 11.12 10.58 13.90
CA CYS A 181 9.69 10.61 13.54
C CYS A 181 8.78 11.08 14.69
N LYS A 182 8.96 12.33 15.16
CA LYS A 182 8.20 12.87 16.31
C LYS A 182 6.72 13.14 16.02
N LYS A 183 6.35 13.19 14.75
CA LYS A 183 4.96 13.39 14.29
C LYS A 183 4.22 12.09 13.96
N LEU A 184 4.87 10.94 14.14
CA LEU A 184 4.30 9.65 13.77
C LEU A 184 3.03 9.36 14.56
N LEU A 185 1.94 9.12 13.85
CA LEU A 185 0.62 8.76 14.37
C LEU A 185 0.38 7.26 14.25
N GLN A 186 0.85 6.64 13.17
CA GLN A 186 0.64 5.21 12.93
C GLN A 186 1.91 4.52 12.44
N LEU A 187 2.22 3.38 13.06
CA LEU A 187 3.31 2.50 12.66
C LEU A 187 2.80 1.07 12.49
N CYS A 188 2.99 0.51 11.31
CA CYS A 188 2.69 -0.88 11.00
C CYS A 188 3.94 -1.57 10.46
N ILE A 189 4.33 -2.69 11.07
CA ILE A 189 5.45 -3.54 10.63
C ILE A 189 4.94 -4.98 10.55
N PHE A 190 4.85 -5.49 9.33
CA PHE A 190 4.40 -6.85 9.05
C PHE A 190 5.50 -7.67 8.37
N ASN A 191 5.38 -9.00 8.48
CA ASN A 191 6.33 -9.97 7.96
C ASN A 191 7.76 -9.69 8.45
N ASN A 192 7.92 -9.34 9.72
CA ASN A 192 9.20 -9.08 10.37
C ASN A 192 9.90 -10.38 10.81
N ASN A 193 11.23 -10.32 10.96
CA ASN A 193 12.01 -11.41 11.56
C ASN A 193 12.31 -11.09 13.03
N ILE A 194 11.92 -11.99 13.93
CA ILE A 194 12.09 -11.86 15.38
C ILE A 194 13.55 -11.70 15.82
N GLU A 195 14.50 -12.25 15.07
CA GLU A 195 15.93 -12.21 15.43
C GLU A 195 16.58 -10.87 15.05
N LYS A 196 15.91 -10.07 14.20
CA LYS A 196 16.47 -8.84 13.63
C LYS A 196 15.99 -7.56 14.30
N ILE A 197 14.80 -7.60 14.91
CA ILE A 197 14.18 -6.44 15.58
C ILE A 197 14.04 -6.75 17.07
N SER A 198 14.81 -6.04 17.90
CA SER A 198 14.81 -6.25 19.34
C SER A 198 13.63 -5.55 20.02
N GLN A 199 13.28 -6.07 21.19
CA GLN A 199 12.33 -5.44 22.09
C GLN A 199 12.75 -4.01 22.46
N ASN A 200 14.04 -3.74 22.64
CA ASN A 200 14.54 -2.43 23.05
C ASN A 200 14.20 -1.35 22.01
N THR A 201 14.33 -1.68 20.73
CA THR A 201 13.99 -0.77 19.63
C THR A 201 12.48 -0.49 19.59
N LEU A 202 11.64 -1.53 19.71
CA LEU A 202 10.19 -1.37 19.74
C LEU A 202 9.70 -0.60 20.98
N THR A 203 10.32 -0.84 22.13
CA THR A 203 10.07 -0.09 23.37
C THR A 203 10.46 1.37 23.21
N SER A 204 11.58 1.66 22.54
CA SER A 204 12.02 3.02 22.24
C SER A 204 11.03 3.78 21.36
N ILE A 205 10.35 3.11 20.43
CA ILE A 205 9.27 3.71 19.63
C ILE A 205 8.10 4.14 20.53
N VAL A 206 7.62 3.24 21.39
CA VAL A 206 6.52 3.56 22.32
C VAL A 206 6.90 4.71 23.24
N HIS A 207 8.16 4.77 23.70
CA HIS A 207 8.63 5.85 24.57
C HIS A 207 8.76 7.21 23.85
N HIS A 208 9.41 7.25 22.69
CA HIS A 208 9.85 8.51 22.07
C HIS A 208 8.90 9.06 21.00
N CYS A 209 8.05 8.23 20.39
CA CYS A 209 7.02 8.67 19.45
C CYS A 209 5.75 9.05 20.23
N THR A 210 5.79 10.19 20.92
CA THR A 210 4.74 10.63 21.86
C THR A 210 3.39 10.94 21.20
N ARG A 211 3.38 11.16 19.88
CA ARG A 211 2.14 11.35 19.09
C ARG A 211 1.56 10.03 18.55
N LEU A 212 2.24 8.90 18.75
CA LEU A 212 1.82 7.60 18.21
C LEU A 212 0.45 7.21 18.77
N GLN A 213 -0.51 6.98 17.88
CA GLN A 213 -1.87 6.55 18.18
C GLN A 213 -2.09 5.08 17.89
N MET A 214 -1.43 4.52 16.87
CA MET A 214 -1.58 3.12 16.49
C MET A 214 -0.22 2.47 16.26
N MET A 215 -0.04 1.28 16.83
CA MET A 215 1.11 0.43 16.56
C MET A 215 0.63 -0.99 16.22
N SER A 216 1.10 -1.54 15.11
CA SER A 216 0.76 -2.88 14.64
C SER A 216 2.00 -3.68 14.25
N ILE A 217 2.23 -4.84 14.86
CA ILE A 217 3.41 -5.70 14.65
C ILE A 217 2.97 -7.17 14.47
N SER A 218 3.34 -7.82 13.37
CA SER A 218 2.86 -9.18 13.06
C SER A 218 3.48 -10.32 13.87
N ASP A 219 4.77 -10.26 14.17
CA ASP A 219 5.47 -11.27 14.97
C ASP A 219 6.19 -10.58 16.13
N SER A 220 5.57 -10.71 17.30
CA SER A 220 5.90 -10.00 18.52
C SER A 220 6.45 -10.94 19.60
N ARG A 221 6.97 -12.11 19.22
CA ARG A 221 7.52 -13.10 20.18
C ARG A 221 8.66 -12.54 21.03
N THR A 222 9.38 -11.53 20.54
CA THR A 222 10.46 -10.87 21.28
C THR A 222 9.98 -9.93 22.37
N LEU A 223 8.69 -9.54 22.37
CA LEU A 223 8.13 -8.63 23.36
C LEU A 223 7.83 -9.36 24.67
N GLY A 224 8.43 -8.86 25.74
CA GLY A 224 8.28 -9.30 27.11
C GLY A 224 7.86 -8.17 28.06
N SER A 225 7.98 -8.39 29.36
CA SER A 225 7.48 -7.49 30.42
C SER A 225 7.90 -6.03 30.25
N VAL A 226 9.17 -5.77 29.96
CA VAL A 226 9.70 -4.40 29.82
C VAL A 226 8.95 -3.58 28.76
N PHE A 227 8.61 -4.19 27.62
CA PHE A 227 7.84 -3.50 26.58
C PHE A 227 6.44 -3.15 27.10
N PHE A 228 5.76 -4.11 27.72
CA PHE A 228 4.40 -3.93 28.21
C PHE A 228 4.32 -3.00 29.42
N ASP A 229 5.33 -2.97 30.28
CA ASP A 229 5.48 -1.98 31.36
C ASP A 229 5.46 -0.56 30.79
N VAL A 230 6.25 -0.30 29.74
CA VAL A 230 6.29 1.02 29.09
C VAL A 230 4.97 1.35 28.41
N VAL A 231 4.32 0.38 27.75
CA VAL A 231 2.98 0.58 27.16
C VAL A 231 1.97 0.96 28.24
N VAL A 232 1.91 0.21 29.35
CA VAL A 232 0.98 0.47 30.46
C VAL A 232 1.25 1.84 31.07
N GLN A 233 2.50 2.17 31.39
CA GLN A 233 2.87 3.48 31.93
C GLN A 233 2.43 4.63 31.00
N ARG A 234 2.68 4.47 29.69
CA ARG A 234 2.27 5.47 28.69
C ARG A 234 0.75 5.63 28.65
N VAL A 235 0.00 4.53 28.62
CA VAL A 235 -1.47 4.55 28.61
C VAL A 235 -1.99 5.25 29.87
N ASN A 236 -1.42 4.97 31.04
CA ASN A 236 -1.84 5.61 32.30
C ASN A 236 -1.63 7.12 32.26
N ASN A 237 -0.44 7.57 31.85
CA ASN A 237 -0.11 8.99 31.72
C ASN A 237 -1.05 9.70 30.73
N GLU A 238 -1.44 9.03 29.65
CA GLU A 238 -2.36 9.59 28.66
C GLU A 238 -3.80 9.66 29.21
N ILE A 239 -4.27 8.62 29.91
CA ILE A 239 -5.59 8.62 30.56
C ILE A 239 -5.67 9.74 31.61
N GLU A 240 -4.64 9.92 32.44
CA GLU A 240 -4.57 11.00 33.43
C GLU A 240 -4.62 12.38 32.78
N LYS A 241 -3.85 12.59 31.70
CA LYS A 241 -3.89 13.86 30.95
C LYS A 241 -5.26 14.14 30.36
N ILE A 242 -5.97 13.11 29.88
CA ILE A 242 -7.32 13.28 29.36
C ILE A 242 -8.31 13.59 30.49
N ASN A 243 -8.22 12.90 31.62
CA ASN A 243 -9.07 13.15 32.79
C ASN A 243 -8.88 14.56 33.39
N THR A 244 -7.67 15.11 33.26
CA THR A 244 -7.32 16.47 33.69
C THR A 244 -7.53 17.53 32.59
N ASN A 245 -8.18 17.19 31.46
CA ASN A 245 -8.42 18.06 30.30
C ASN A 245 -7.14 18.66 29.67
N GLN A 246 -5.97 18.06 29.91
CA GLN A 246 -4.69 18.49 29.32
C GLN A 246 -4.46 17.90 27.93
N ALA A 247 -5.28 16.93 27.49
CA ALA A 247 -5.15 16.27 26.20
C ALA A 247 -6.52 15.84 25.64
N ASP A 248 -6.62 15.75 24.31
CA ASP A 248 -7.83 15.24 23.64
C ASP A 248 -7.98 13.73 23.87
N GLY A 249 -9.21 13.21 23.97
CA GLY A 249 -9.50 11.78 24.01
C GLY A 249 -8.97 11.01 22.78
N ALA A 250 -8.75 11.71 21.66
CA ALA A 250 -8.11 11.19 20.45
C ALA A 250 -6.57 11.33 20.45
N SER A 251 -5.94 11.73 21.55
CA SER A 251 -4.49 11.86 21.66
C SER A 251 -3.84 10.64 22.34
N GLY A 252 -2.57 10.39 22.04
CA GLY A 252 -1.84 9.26 22.63
C GLY A 252 -2.21 7.89 22.02
N LEU A 253 -1.64 6.83 22.58
CA LEU A 253 -1.76 5.46 22.09
C LEU A 253 -3.20 4.95 22.28
N GLN A 254 -3.86 4.69 21.18
CA GLN A 254 -5.26 4.24 21.10
C GLN A 254 -5.39 2.79 20.68
N THR A 255 -4.48 2.29 19.84
CA THR A 255 -4.58 0.95 19.27
C THR A 255 -3.24 0.26 19.28
N LEU A 256 -3.25 -1.00 19.72
CA LEU A 256 -2.09 -1.88 19.74
C LEU A 256 -2.49 -3.25 19.16
N CYS A 257 -1.91 -3.60 18.02
CA CYS A 257 -2.13 -4.88 17.35
C CYS A 257 -0.83 -5.68 17.35
N LEU A 258 -0.78 -6.80 18.06
CA LEU A 258 0.41 -7.63 18.15
C LEU A 258 0.05 -9.07 17.76
N GLY A 259 0.63 -9.58 16.69
CA GLY A 259 0.60 -11.00 16.35
C GLY A 259 1.79 -11.75 16.93
N GLY A 260 1.67 -13.06 17.10
CA GLY A 260 2.76 -13.92 17.58
C GLY A 260 3.21 -13.63 19.02
N VAL A 261 2.38 -13.07 19.88
CA VAL A 261 2.74 -12.79 21.28
C VAL A 261 2.91 -14.11 22.06
N LYS A 262 3.91 -14.17 22.95
CA LYS A 262 4.12 -15.33 23.83
C LYS A 262 2.91 -15.56 24.75
N ARG A 263 2.55 -16.83 24.98
CA ARG A 263 1.40 -17.20 25.82
C ARG A 263 1.48 -16.63 27.24
N GLU A 264 2.66 -16.60 27.85
CA GLU A 264 2.90 -16.03 29.19
C GLU A 264 2.55 -14.54 29.27
N ILE A 265 2.77 -13.80 28.19
CA ILE A 265 2.44 -12.38 28.08
C ILE A 265 0.94 -12.19 27.91
N VAL A 266 0.30 -13.02 27.07
CA VAL A 266 -1.17 -12.97 26.88
C VAL A 266 -1.90 -13.14 28.21
N THR A 267 -1.41 -14.00 29.11
CA THR A 267 -1.98 -14.23 30.45
C THR A 267 -1.44 -13.30 31.54
N SER A 268 -0.59 -12.34 31.19
CA SER A 268 0.09 -11.47 32.17
C SER A 268 -0.83 -10.40 32.77
N LYS A 269 -0.38 -9.86 33.91
CA LYS A 269 -1.03 -8.68 34.55
C LYS A 269 -1.12 -7.47 33.62
N TYR A 270 -0.18 -7.33 32.67
CA TYR A 270 -0.14 -6.19 31.75
C TYR A 270 -1.29 -6.23 30.75
N VAL A 271 -1.50 -7.38 30.12
CA VAL A 271 -2.58 -7.56 29.16
C VAL A 271 -3.93 -7.47 29.88
N LYS A 272 -4.04 -8.04 31.08
CA LYS A 272 -5.22 -7.87 31.94
C LYS A 272 -5.53 -6.39 32.20
N TYR A 273 -4.52 -5.60 32.56
CA TYR A 273 -4.68 -4.16 32.76
C TYR A 273 -5.13 -3.44 31.48
N LEU A 274 -4.51 -3.73 30.33
CA LEU A 274 -4.92 -3.15 29.06
C LEU A 274 -6.38 -3.47 28.72
N VAL A 275 -6.82 -4.72 28.96
CA VAL A 275 -8.23 -5.12 28.83
C VAL A 275 -9.12 -4.28 29.74
N ASP A 276 -8.72 -4.02 30.99
CA ASP A 276 -9.50 -3.19 31.93
C ASP A 276 -9.64 -1.74 31.46
N CYS A 277 -8.65 -1.21 30.74
CA CYS A 277 -8.69 0.13 30.13
C CYS A 277 -9.33 0.18 28.73
N SER A 278 -9.88 -0.94 28.25
CA SER A 278 -10.42 -1.03 26.89
C SER A 278 -11.90 -0.69 26.77
N ALA A 279 -12.35 -0.42 25.55
CA ALA A 279 -13.75 -0.04 25.28
C ALA A 279 -14.76 -1.17 25.59
N SER A 280 -14.39 -2.45 25.51
CA SER A 280 -15.32 -3.58 25.65
C SER A 280 -15.94 -3.79 27.03
N LYS A 281 -15.30 -3.34 28.11
CA LYS A 281 -15.70 -3.75 29.46
C LYS A 281 -17.00 -3.07 29.95
N HIS A 282 -17.44 -1.98 29.30
CA HIS A 282 -18.62 -1.21 29.73
C HIS A 282 -19.60 -0.83 28.60
N ASP A 283 -19.34 -1.22 27.34
CA ASP A 283 -20.36 -1.12 26.27
C ASP A 283 -21.52 -2.12 26.49
N LEU A 284 -21.44 -3.01 27.49
CA LEU A 284 -22.53 -3.88 27.94
C LEU A 284 -23.55 -3.17 28.86
N ASP A 285 -23.29 -1.95 29.31
CA ASP A 285 -24.18 -1.23 30.26
C ASP A 285 -25.00 -0.10 29.61
N GLN A 286 -24.84 0.19 28.31
CA GLN A 286 -25.57 1.29 27.66
C GLN A 286 -26.12 0.93 26.28
N ASN A 287 -27.38 0.47 26.27
CA ASN A 287 -28.39 0.60 25.22
C ASN A 287 -27.99 0.22 23.78
N GLU A 288 -28.21 -1.04 23.40
CA GLU A 288 -28.60 -1.37 22.03
C GLU A 288 -30.13 -1.46 21.97
N GLN A 289 -30.79 -0.35 21.60
CA GLN A 289 -32.11 -0.43 20.98
C GLN A 289 -31.87 -0.95 19.56
N GLU A 290 -32.17 -2.24 19.36
CA GLU A 290 -32.28 -2.85 18.03
C GLU A 290 -33.36 -2.10 17.23
N GLN A 291 -32.93 -1.37 16.20
CA GLN A 291 -33.82 -0.99 15.11
C GLN A 291 -33.49 -1.91 13.94
N ASP A 292 -34.42 -2.83 13.67
CA ASP A 292 -34.49 -3.63 12.45
C ASP A 292 -34.38 -2.73 11.22
N LEU A 293 -33.37 -2.96 10.38
CA LEU A 293 -33.28 -2.35 9.06
C LEU A 293 -33.09 -3.42 7.99
N ASP A 294 -34.01 -3.33 7.04
CA ASP A 294 -34.33 -4.16 5.89
C ASP A 294 -33.12 -4.57 5.02
N MET A 295 -33.09 -5.84 4.65
CA MET A 295 -32.04 -6.54 3.90
C MET A 295 -32.33 -6.49 2.40
N SER A 296 -32.25 -5.30 1.81
CA SER A 296 -32.26 -5.16 0.35
C SER A 296 -31.51 -3.90 -0.12
N ASP A 297 -30.17 -3.95 -0.14
CA ASP A 297 -29.43 -3.43 -1.29
C ASP A 297 -27.92 -3.73 -1.28
N GLN A 298 -27.44 -4.08 -2.47
CA GLN A 298 -26.15 -4.70 -2.73
C GLN A 298 -24.98 -3.69 -2.85
N LEU A 299 -23.80 -4.16 -2.41
CA LEU A 299 -22.49 -3.99 -3.06
C LEU A 299 -21.82 -2.61 -3.22
N THR A 300 -22.25 -1.54 -2.54
CA THR A 300 -21.56 -0.22 -2.61
C THR A 300 -20.95 0.29 -1.29
N HIS A 301 -20.87 -0.52 -0.23
CA HIS A 301 -20.46 -0.06 1.11
C HIS A 301 -19.06 -0.45 1.60
N LEU A 302 -18.14 -0.96 0.77
CA LEU A 302 -16.78 -1.30 1.21
C LEU A 302 -15.89 -0.09 1.59
N ASN A 303 -16.32 1.15 1.31
CA ASN A 303 -15.58 2.38 1.66
C ASN A 303 -16.26 3.25 2.75
N LYS A 304 -17.32 2.76 3.40
CA LYS A 304 -18.00 3.48 4.51
C LYS A 304 -18.41 2.57 5.69
N THR A 305 -17.78 1.41 5.88
CA THR A 305 -17.98 0.58 7.06
C THR A 305 -17.08 1.02 8.22
N SER A 306 -17.36 2.20 8.77
CA SER A 306 -16.99 2.53 10.17
C SER A 306 -18.10 2.15 11.15
N LYS A 307 -19.07 1.34 10.72
CA LYS A 307 -20.12 0.74 11.55
C LYS A 307 -19.91 -0.77 11.54
N PHE A 308 -19.91 -1.38 12.72
CA PHE A 308 -19.76 -2.81 12.99
C PHE A 308 -18.33 -3.41 12.95
N THR A 309 -17.44 -2.87 13.77
CA THR A 309 -16.57 -3.74 14.58
C THR A 309 -16.87 -3.44 16.05
N PRO A 310 -17.30 -4.44 16.87
CA PRO A 310 -17.48 -4.21 18.29
C PRO A 310 -16.13 -3.77 18.86
N LYS A 311 -16.13 -2.63 19.55
CA LYS A 311 -14.94 -1.98 20.10
C LYS A 311 -14.44 -2.80 21.29
N SER A 312 -13.73 -3.90 21.03
CA SER A 312 -13.37 -4.85 22.07
C SER A 312 -11.91 -5.21 22.07
N THR A 313 -11.27 -5.37 23.23
CA THR A 313 -9.96 -6.02 23.22
C THR A 313 -10.16 -7.46 22.76
N VAL A 314 -9.63 -7.80 21.59
CA VAL A 314 -9.72 -9.14 21.02
C VAL A 314 -8.40 -9.85 21.24
N ILE A 315 -8.44 -10.86 22.11
CA ILE A 315 -7.33 -11.79 22.29
C ILE A 315 -7.73 -13.11 21.65
N ARG A 316 -7.02 -13.51 20.58
CA ARG A 316 -7.27 -14.76 19.87
C ARG A 316 -5.96 -15.51 19.67
N GLY A 317 -5.80 -16.59 20.42
CA GLY A 317 -4.55 -17.35 20.45
C GLY A 317 -3.37 -16.46 20.85
N ASN A 318 -2.38 -16.34 19.96
CA ASN A 318 -1.19 -15.52 20.17
C ASN A 318 -1.33 -14.11 19.57
N THR A 319 -2.54 -13.66 19.27
CA THR A 319 -2.80 -12.31 18.73
C THR A 319 -3.54 -11.46 19.75
N ILE A 320 -3.01 -10.26 19.99
CA ILE A 320 -3.62 -9.23 20.82
C ILE A 320 -4.03 -8.08 19.91
N TRP A 321 -5.32 -7.73 19.94
CA TRP A 321 -5.83 -6.48 19.40
C TRP A 321 -6.44 -5.70 20.55
N TRP A 322 -5.80 -4.60 20.92
CA TRP A 322 -6.24 -3.74 22.01
C TRP A 322 -6.64 -2.37 21.48
N GLN A 323 -7.74 -1.85 22.03
CA GLN A 323 -8.20 -0.50 21.77
C GLN A 323 -8.53 0.22 23.09
N ARG A 324 -7.92 1.38 23.31
CA ARG A 324 -8.18 2.23 24.48
C ARG A 324 -9.62 2.76 24.45
N ARG A 325 -10.25 2.85 25.62
CA ARG A 325 -11.55 3.51 25.78
C ARG A 325 -11.51 4.97 25.27
N ARG A 326 -12.58 5.39 24.59
CA ARG A 326 -12.83 6.82 24.34
C ARG A 326 -13.33 7.46 25.61
N ILE A 327 -12.58 8.41 26.15
CA ILE A 327 -13.05 9.25 27.25
C ILE A 327 -13.84 10.39 26.60
N PRO A 328 -15.17 10.50 26.82
CA PRO A 328 -15.96 11.56 26.22
C PRO A 328 -15.45 12.93 26.70
N LYS A 329 -15.41 13.90 25.78
CA LYS A 329 -15.17 15.30 26.16
C LYS A 329 -16.31 15.70 27.09
N ARG A 330 -16.01 16.09 28.34
CA ARG A 330 -16.99 16.76 29.19
C ARG A 330 -17.35 18.07 28.47
N THR A 331 -18.58 18.15 27.96
CA THR A 331 -19.18 19.36 27.40
C THR A 331 -19.40 20.40 28.48
#